data_AF-A0A8K0DMV4-F1
#
_entry.id   AF-A0A8K0DMV4-F1
#
_cell.length_a   1.000
_cell.length_b   1.000
_cell.length_c   1.000
_cell.angle_alpha   90.00
_cell.angle_beta   90.00
_cell.angle_gamma   90.00
#
_symmetry.space_group_name_H-M   'P 1'
#
loop_
_entity.id
_entity.type
_entity.pdbx_description
1 polymer ?
#
loop_
_entity_poly.entity_id
_entity_poly.type
_entity_poly.pdbx_seq_one_letter_code
_entity_poly.pdbx_strand_id
1 'polypeptide(L)'
;MEEKPQLQSNGNNVNANNVANGFLETIKSEKSVWLMKCPPLVYRSLQHPPTHASSGSSSFDPSRPVAKVVLSVDPLLSNDDSSPQFTMELAGTESGDVPKFYSMDMHKDFIPMSVFSESPQGKISVEGKILEKFDMKPHNENIENYRKLCRERTQKYMTRNRQIQVIDNDNGAHMRPMPGMMGFAVSAPSDKKKTPTKSSDMKRTRRDRGEMEEIMFKLFERQPNWTLKQLIQETDQPEQFLKDILKDLCVYNNKGSNQGTYELKPEYRRSNEDPTS
;
A
#
# COMPACT_ATOMS: atom_id res chain seq x y z
N MET A 1 -29.74 24.87 -62.41
CA MET A 1 -28.38 25.17 -62.91
C MET A 1 -27.59 25.61 -61.69
N GLU A 2 -27.07 24.64 -60.92
CA GLU A 2 -25.73 24.04 -61.15
C GLU A 2 -24.68 25.05 -60.61
N GLU A 3 -24.02 24.77 -59.49
CA GLU A 3 -22.83 23.91 -59.48
C GLU A 3 -22.54 23.34 -58.08
N LYS A 4 -22.28 22.02 -58.02
CA LYS A 4 -21.57 21.34 -56.93
C LYS A 4 -20.07 21.39 -57.24
N PRO A 5 -19.18 21.44 -56.24
CA PRO A 5 -17.85 20.88 -56.39
C PRO A 5 -17.77 19.47 -55.76
N GLN A 6 -17.28 18.51 -56.54
CA GLN A 6 -16.91 17.17 -56.12
C GLN A 6 -15.38 17.00 -56.10
N LEU A 7 -14.92 16.33 -55.04
CA LEU A 7 -13.80 15.39 -54.93
C LEU A 7 -12.35 15.84 -55.21
N GLN A 8 -11.49 15.54 -54.23
CA GLN A 8 -10.29 14.75 -54.53
C GLN A 8 -10.00 13.73 -53.43
N SER A 9 -10.19 12.47 -53.80
CA SER A 9 -9.67 11.29 -53.10
C SER A 9 -8.21 11.13 -53.52
N ASN A 10 -7.28 11.10 -52.56
CA ASN A 10 -5.94 10.60 -52.79
C ASN A 10 -5.66 9.48 -51.78
N GLY A 11 -5.73 8.25 -52.27
CA GLY A 11 -5.18 7.10 -51.57
C GLY A 11 -3.66 7.12 -51.69
N ASN A 12 -2.98 7.11 -50.55
CA ASN A 12 -1.59 6.67 -50.45
C ASN A 12 -1.48 5.69 -49.28
N ASN A 13 -1.21 4.44 -49.65
CA ASN A 13 -1.02 3.31 -48.77
C ASN A 13 0.44 3.29 -48.32
N VAL A 14 0.71 3.60 -47.05
CA VAL A 14 2.03 3.40 -46.42
C VAL A 14 1.84 2.87 -45.00
N ASN A 15 2.17 1.58 -44.84
CA ASN A 15 2.59 0.83 -43.66
C ASN A 15 1.88 1.03 -42.31
N ALA A 16 1.14 -0.02 -41.95
CA ALA A 16 0.64 -0.31 -40.61
C ALA A 16 1.77 -0.43 -39.58
N ASN A 17 1.65 0.34 -38.49
CA ASN A 17 2.10 -0.02 -37.15
C ASN A 17 1.36 0.86 -36.12
N ASN A 18 0.38 0.26 -35.43
CA ASN A 18 -0.23 0.69 -34.15
C ASN A 18 -0.39 2.20 -33.89
N VAL A 19 -1.33 2.82 -34.58
CA VAL A 19 -1.97 4.05 -34.11
C VAL A 19 -3.46 3.73 -34.01
N ALA A 20 -4.00 3.67 -32.79
CA ALA A 20 -5.44 3.70 -32.62
C ALA A 20 -5.95 4.95 -33.34
N ASN A 21 -6.66 4.76 -34.45
CA ASN A 21 -7.13 5.86 -35.30
C ASN A 21 -7.83 6.91 -34.44
N GLY A 22 -7.21 8.08 -34.30
CA GLY A 22 -7.65 9.22 -33.49
C GLY A 22 -8.86 9.94 -34.08
N PHE A 23 -9.87 9.20 -34.53
CA PHE A 23 -11.07 9.74 -35.12
C PHE A 23 -12.06 10.12 -34.02
N LEU A 24 -12.32 11.42 -33.89
CA LEU A 24 -13.32 11.96 -32.96
C LEU A 24 -14.70 11.89 -33.60
N GLU A 25 -15.62 11.14 -32.99
CA GLU A 25 -17.01 11.10 -33.43
C GLU A 25 -17.77 12.36 -32.98
N THR A 26 -18.31 13.14 -33.92
CA THR A 26 -18.95 14.45 -33.65
C THR A 26 -20.47 14.45 -33.82
N ILE A 27 -21.12 13.28 -33.95
CA ILE A 27 -22.55 13.18 -34.29
C ILE A 27 -23.44 13.94 -33.30
N LYS A 28 -23.07 13.98 -32.01
CA LYS A 28 -23.84 14.67 -30.97
C LYS A 28 -23.27 16.05 -30.63
N SER A 29 -22.40 16.63 -31.45
CA SER A 29 -21.73 17.91 -31.12
C SER A 29 -22.69 19.07 -30.88
N GLU A 30 -23.86 19.06 -31.53
CA GLU A 30 -24.90 20.09 -31.37
C GLU A 30 -25.95 19.75 -30.30
N LYS A 31 -25.80 18.63 -29.59
CA LYS A 31 -26.73 18.26 -28.51
C LYS A 31 -26.51 19.18 -27.30
N SER A 32 -27.57 19.80 -26.81
CA SER A 32 -27.55 20.57 -25.57
C SER A 32 -27.53 19.65 -24.35
N VAL A 33 -26.63 19.92 -23.41
CA VAL A 33 -26.48 19.18 -22.16
C VAL A 33 -26.48 20.15 -20.98
N TRP A 34 -27.03 19.72 -19.84
CA TRP A 34 -26.96 20.45 -18.58
C TRP A 34 -25.78 19.97 -17.74
N LEU A 35 -25.05 20.91 -17.15
CA LEU A 35 -24.02 20.62 -16.17
C LEU A 35 -24.53 20.94 -14.78
N MET A 36 -24.57 19.96 -13.89
CA MET A 36 -25.05 20.16 -12.53
C MET A 36 -23.97 19.87 -11.51
N LYS A 37 -23.66 20.84 -10.66
CA LYS A 37 -22.83 20.68 -9.47
C LYS A 37 -23.72 20.29 -8.30
N CYS A 38 -23.57 19.06 -7.80
CA CYS A 38 -24.39 18.53 -6.71
C CYS A 38 -23.58 18.27 -5.42
N PRO A 39 -24.20 18.41 -4.23
CA PRO A 39 -23.58 17.96 -2.98
C PRO A 39 -23.24 16.46 -3.01
N PRO A 40 -22.16 15.99 -2.35
CA PRO A 40 -21.75 14.58 -2.38
C PRO A 40 -22.82 13.58 -1.91
N LEU A 41 -23.76 14.03 -1.09
CA LEU A 41 -24.88 13.22 -0.60
C LEU A 41 -25.84 12.87 -1.74
N VAL A 42 -26.18 13.87 -2.56
CA VAL A 42 -27.05 13.73 -3.74
C VAL A 42 -26.44 12.75 -4.73
N TYR A 43 -25.15 12.90 -5.03
CA TYR A 43 -24.42 11.98 -5.91
C TYR A 43 -24.53 10.51 -5.45
N ARG A 44 -24.33 10.26 -4.15
CA ARG A 44 -24.44 8.90 -3.59
C ARG A 44 -25.86 8.34 -3.70
N SER A 45 -26.87 9.17 -3.46
CA SER A 45 -28.28 8.77 -3.63
C SER A 45 -28.61 8.41 -5.08
N LEU A 46 -28.05 9.13 -6.06
CA LEU A 46 -28.24 8.83 -7.48
C LEU A 46 -27.50 7.55 -7.93
N GLN A 47 -26.37 7.21 -7.29
CA GLN A 47 -25.65 5.95 -7.56
C GLN A 47 -26.36 4.72 -7.00
N HIS A 48 -27.04 4.88 -5.86
CA HIS A 48 -27.73 3.81 -5.15
C HIS A 48 -29.20 4.18 -4.96
N PRO A 49 -30.01 4.16 -6.03
CA PRO A 49 -31.40 4.49 -5.89
C PRO A 49 -32.09 3.50 -4.95
N PRO A 50 -33.02 3.97 -4.12
CA PRO A 50 -33.67 3.15 -3.11
C PRO A 50 -34.51 2.05 -3.75
N THR A 51 -34.22 0.80 -3.39
CA THR A 51 -35.09 -0.35 -3.64
C THR A 51 -36.12 -0.39 -2.53
N HIS A 52 -37.39 -0.11 -2.79
CA HIS A 52 -38.43 -0.42 -1.81
C HIS A 52 -38.47 -1.93 -1.61
N ALA A 53 -38.17 -2.38 -0.39
CA ALA A 53 -38.25 -3.77 0.03
C ALA A 53 -39.72 -4.19 0.11
N SER A 54 -40.30 -4.51 -1.04
CA SER A 54 -41.50 -5.33 -1.14
C SER A 54 -41.29 -6.28 -2.31
N SER A 55 -40.82 -7.49 -1.96
CA SER A 55 -40.53 -8.64 -2.84
C SER A 55 -39.08 -8.72 -3.35
N GLY A 56 -38.19 -9.31 -2.53
CA GLY A 56 -37.13 -10.28 -2.88
C GLY A 56 -36.22 -10.15 -4.11
N SER A 57 -36.30 -9.07 -4.90
CA SER A 57 -35.55 -8.91 -6.15
C SER A 57 -34.77 -7.60 -6.10
N SER A 58 -33.47 -7.71 -5.87
CA SER A 58 -32.50 -6.61 -5.87
C SER A 58 -32.14 -6.15 -7.28
N SER A 59 -33.12 -6.06 -8.19
CA SER A 59 -32.88 -5.61 -9.56
C SER A 59 -33.12 -4.11 -9.66
N PHE A 60 -32.11 -3.41 -10.15
CA PHE A 60 -32.19 -1.99 -10.54
C PHE A 60 -33.22 -1.89 -11.67
N ASP A 61 -34.35 -1.23 -11.41
CA ASP A 61 -35.36 -0.95 -12.42
C ASP A 61 -35.05 0.40 -13.08
N PRO A 62 -34.49 0.43 -14.31
CA PRO A 62 -34.11 1.67 -14.99
C PRO A 62 -35.30 2.57 -15.34
N SER A 63 -36.54 2.08 -15.18
CA SER A 63 -37.75 2.85 -15.44
C SER A 63 -38.18 3.73 -14.26
N ARG A 64 -37.60 3.55 -13.07
CA ARG A 64 -37.99 4.31 -11.88
C ARG A 64 -37.26 5.66 -11.80
N PRO A 65 -37.99 6.77 -11.60
CA PRO A 65 -37.36 8.08 -11.46
C PRO A 65 -36.57 8.15 -10.16
N VAL A 66 -35.28 8.50 -10.25
CA VAL A 66 -34.37 8.65 -9.11
C VAL A 66 -34.44 10.05 -8.48
N ALA A 67 -34.93 11.02 -9.24
CA ALA A 67 -35.14 12.39 -8.83
C ALA A 67 -36.22 13.04 -9.70
N LYS A 68 -36.88 14.06 -9.16
CA LYS A 68 -37.85 14.91 -9.86
C LYS A 68 -37.32 16.34 -9.88
N VAL A 69 -37.17 16.92 -11.07
CA VAL A 69 -36.84 18.34 -11.24
C VAL A 69 -38.14 19.11 -11.44
N VAL A 70 -38.34 20.16 -10.66
CA VAL A 70 -39.50 21.03 -10.71
C VAL A 70 -39.05 22.41 -11.16
N LEU A 71 -39.68 22.91 -12.22
CA LEU A 71 -39.55 24.27 -12.70
C LEU A 71 -40.79 25.05 -12.26
N SER A 72 -40.59 26.02 -11.38
CA SER A 72 -41.63 26.95 -10.94
C SER A 72 -41.44 28.29 -11.64
N VAL A 73 -42.50 28.75 -12.31
CA VAL A 73 -42.56 30.05 -12.98
C VAL A 73 -43.68 30.85 -12.33
N ASP A 74 -43.35 31.97 -11.71
CA ASP A 74 -44.35 32.90 -11.20
C ASP A 74 -44.68 33.93 -12.28
N PRO A 75 -45.90 33.89 -12.87
CA PRO A 75 -46.28 34.80 -13.95
C PRO A 75 -46.52 36.24 -13.47
N LEU A 76 -46.54 36.50 -12.16
CA LEU A 76 -46.78 37.82 -11.58
C LEU A 76 -45.50 38.62 -11.32
N LEU A 77 -44.32 37.97 -11.36
CA LEU A 77 -43.03 38.63 -11.25
C LEU A 77 -42.61 39.19 -12.62
N SER A 78 -42.20 40.46 -12.67
CA SER A 78 -41.72 41.11 -13.90
C SER A 78 -40.49 40.39 -14.47
N ASN A 79 -40.42 40.28 -15.80
CA ASN A 79 -39.39 39.54 -16.56
C ASN A 79 -37.92 39.85 -16.21
N ASP A 80 -37.62 40.96 -15.53
CA ASP A 80 -36.26 41.30 -15.07
C ASP A 80 -35.83 40.55 -13.78
N ASP A 81 -36.77 40.03 -12.99
CA ASP A 81 -36.49 39.31 -11.73
C ASP A 81 -37.12 37.89 -11.70
N SER A 82 -37.85 37.51 -12.74
CA SER A 82 -38.53 36.22 -12.88
C SER A 82 -37.58 35.10 -13.34
N SER A 83 -36.45 34.93 -12.66
CA SER A 83 -35.60 33.77 -12.95
C SER A 83 -36.38 32.49 -12.63
N PRO A 84 -36.49 31.54 -13.56
CA PRO A 84 -37.17 30.27 -13.31
C PRO A 84 -36.58 29.58 -12.07
N GLN A 85 -37.42 29.27 -11.08
CA GLN A 85 -36.95 28.59 -9.88
C GLN A 85 -36.92 27.09 -10.15
N PHE A 86 -35.72 26.53 -10.21
CA PHE A 86 -35.52 25.10 -10.32
C PHE A 86 -35.32 24.50 -8.93
N THR A 87 -36.06 23.44 -8.64
CA THR A 87 -35.85 22.60 -7.45
C THR A 87 -35.76 21.14 -7.85
N MET A 88 -35.07 20.34 -7.04
CA MET A 88 -34.93 18.91 -7.21
C MET A 88 -35.36 18.17 -5.95
N GLU A 89 -36.22 17.18 -6.13
CA GLU A 89 -36.68 16.26 -5.10
C GLU A 89 -36.04 14.89 -5.34
N LEU A 90 -35.31 14.36 -4.34
CA LEU A 90 -34.68 13.04 -4.41
C LEU A 90 -35.61 11.92 -3.95
N ALA A 91 -35.64 10.81 -4.70
CA ALA A 91 -36.42 9.62 -4.33
C ALA A 91 -35.82 8.86 -3.12
N GLY A 92 -36.71 8.35 -2.25
CA GLY A 92 -36.45 7.42 -1.13
C GLY A 92 -35.41 7.84 -0.09
N THR A 93 -35.41 9.12 0.26
CA THR A 93 -34.78 9.65 1.48
C THR A 93 -35.72 9.44 2.70
N GLU A 94 -36.22 8.22 2.90
CA GLU A 94 -37.10 7.88 4.04
C GLU A 94 -36.35 8.01 5.39
N SER A 95 -35.01 7.90 5.36
CA SER A 95 -34.13 8.06 6.51
C SER A 95 -33.97 9.55 6.81
N GLY A 96 -34.68 10.06 7.82
CA GLY A 96 -34.94 11.48 8.10
C GLY A 96 -33.75 12.43 8.36
N ASP A 97 -32.51 12.06 8.04
CA ASP A 97 -31.32 12.90 8.25
C ASP A 97 -30.76 13.50 6.93
N VAL A 98 -31.33 13.13 5.77
CA VAL A 98 -30.93 13.63 4.45
C VAL A 98 -31.94 14.64 3.90
N PRO A 99 -31.54 15.86 3.50
CA PRO A 99 -32.44 16.79 2.83
C PRO A 99 -33.01 16.17 1.55
N LYS A 100 -34.34 16.25 1.39
CA LYS A 100 -35.07 15.71 0.23
C LYS A 100 -35.09 16.69 -0.94
N PHE A 101 -35.19 17.98 -0.62
CA PHE A 101 -35.36 19.06 -1.58
C PHE A 101 -34.08 19.89 -1.69
N TYR A 102 -33.73 20.22 -2.92
CA TYR A 102 -32.58 21.05 -3.25
C TYR A 102 -33.01 22.16 -4.22
N SER A 103 -32.57 23.39 -3.98
CA SER A 103 -32.66 24.46 -4.96
C SER A 103 -31.55 24.32 -5.99
N MET A 104 -31.83 24.67 -7.24
CA MET A 104 -30.86 24.64 -8.34
C MET A 104 -30.73 26.06 -8.92
N ASP A 105 -29.55 26.66 -8.73
CA ASP A 105 -29.27 28.00 -9.25
C ASP A 105 -28.73 27.88 -10.67
N MET A 106 -29.45 28.46 -11.65
CA MET A 106 -29.06 28.42 -13.06
C MET A 106 -28.07 29.53 -13.40
N HIS A 107 -26.99 29.17 -14.10
CA HIS A 107 -25.97 30.07 -14.60
C HIS A 107 -25.77 29.87 -16.11
N LYS A 108 -25.73 30.98 -16.85
CA LYS A 108 -25.46 31.03 -18.29
C LYS A 108 -24.11 31.67 -18.63
N ASP A 109 -23.51 32.39 -17.68
CA ASP A 109 -22.18 32.99 -17.83
C ASP A 109 -21.12 32.00 -17.35
N PHE A 110 -20.56 31.24 -18.30
CA PHE A 110 -19.45 30.33 -18.07
C PHE A 110 -18.66 30.09 -19.36
N ILE A 111 -17.41 29.64 -19.23
CA ILE A 111 -16.55 29.30 -20.36
C ILE A 111 -17.22 28.19 -21.19
N PRO A 112 -17.39 28.33 -22.52
CA PRO A 112 -18.00 27.30 -23.36
C PRO A 112 -17.35 25.93 -23.15
N MET A 113 -18.16 24.92 -22.84
CA MET A 113 -17.72 23.57 -22.53
C MET A 113 -18.41 22.55 -23.43
N SER A 114 -17.70 21.48 -23.77
CA SER A 114 -18.24 20.31 -24.48
C SER A 114 -17.94 19.04 -23.70
N VAL A 115 -18.86 18.08 -23.77
CA VAL A 115 -18.75 16.79 -23.09
C VAL A 115 -18.17 15.77 -24.07
N PHE A 116 -17.17 15.02 -23.61
CA PHE A 116 -16.57 13.92 -24.36
C PHE A 116 -16.78 12.62 -23.59
N SER A 117 -16.94 11.52 -24.30
CA SER A 117 -16.99 10.16 -23.76
C SER A 117 -15.92 9.31 -24.42
N GLU A 118 -15.33 8.42 -23.63
CA GLU A 118 -14.39 7.40 -24.10
C GLU A 118 -15.00 6.03 -23.83
N SER A 119 -15.13 5.22 -24.88
CA SER A 119 -15.60 3.85 -24.72
C SER A 119 -14.50 2.96 -24.14
N PRO A 120 -14.83 1.80 -23.52
CA PRO A 120 -13.83 0.83 -23.07
C PRO A 120 -12.89 0.31 -24.19
N GLN A 121 -13.26 0.53 -25.45
CA GLN A 121 -12.46 0.17 -26.64
C GLN A 121 -11.54 1.32 -27.10
N GLY A 122 -11.49 2.45 -26.37
CA GLY A 122 -10.66 3.61 -26.69
C GLY A 122 -11.24 4.53 -27.77
N LYS A 123 -12.54 4.39 -28.11
CA LYS A 123 -13.20 5.29 -29.07
C LYS A 123 -13.64 6.57 -28.36
N ILE A 124 -13.27 7.72 -28.90
CA ILE A 124 -13.62 9.04 -28.36
C ILE A 124 -14.78 9.65 -29.15
N SER A 125 -15.81 10.14 -28.45
CA SER A 125 -16.97 10.81 -29.04
C SER A 125 -17.33 12.11 -28.31
N VAL A 126 -17.80 13.12 -29.05
CA VAL A 126 -18.43 14.33 -28.52
C VAL A 126 -19.88 14.02 -28.19
N GLU A 127 -20.30 14.25 -26.94
CA GLU A 127 -21.66 14.00 -26.45
C GLU A 127 -22.58 15.22 -26.50
N GLY A 128 -22.01 16.43 -26.54
CA GLY A 128 -22.77 17.67 -26.64
C GLY A 128 -22.07 18.90 -26.07
N LYS A 129 -22.74 20.05 -26.18
CA LYS A 129 -22.33 21.34 -25.63
C LYS A 129 -23.11 21.65 -24.36
N ILE A 130 -22.43 22.20 -23.37
CA ILE A 130 -23.05 22.60 -22.11
C ILE A 130 -23.77 23.93 -22.33
N LEU A 131 -25.10 23.93 -22.20
CA LEU A 131 -25.94 25.12 -22.41
C LEU A 131 -26.22 25.85 -21.09
N GLU A 132 -26.58 25.09 -20.07
CA GLU A 132 -26.96 25.61 -18.76
C GLU A 132 -26.17 24.89 -17.68
N LYS A 133 -25.66 25.68 -16.73
CA LYS A 133 -24.96 25.18 -15.55
C LYS A 133 -25.84 25.40 -14.33
N PHE A 134 -25.99 24.38 -13.50
CA PHE A 134 -26.76 24.42 -12.27
C PHE A 134 -25.86 24.20 -11.05
N ASP A 135 -25.93 25.09 -10.08
CA ASP A 135 -25.33 24.91 -8.77
C ASP A 135 -26.42 24.53 -7.76
N MET A 136 -26.34 23.29 -7.25
CA MET A 136 -27.35 22.76 -6.34
C MET A 136 -27.02 23.08 -4.88
N LYS A 137 -28.04 23.52 -4.15
CA LYS A 137 -27.97 23.87 -2.72
C LYS A 137 -29.11 23.22 -1.95
N PRO A 138 -28.91 22.83 -0.68
CA PRO A 138 -30.01 22.36 0.16
C PRO A 138 -31.14 23.39 0.20
N HIS A 139 -32.38 22.93 0.03
CA HIS A 139 -33.54 23.82 0.10
C HIS A 139 -33.76 24.32 1.53
N ASN A 140 -34.35 25.51 1.68
CA ASN A 140 -34.41 26.22 2.95
C ASN A 140 -35.22 25.46 4.02
N GLU A 141 -36.27 24.74 3.61
CA GLU A 141 -37.14 23.97 4.51
C GLU A 141 -36.41 22.88 5.31
N ASN A 142 -35.29 22.35 4.82
CA ASN A 142 -34.53 21.27 5.48
C ASN A 142 -33.07 21.67 5.80
N ILE A 143 -32.83 22.98 5.96
CA ILE A 143 -31.47 23.50 6.14
C ILE A 143 -30.83 23.09 7.48
N GLU A 144 -31.62 22.86 8.53
CA GLU A 144 -31.13 22.48 9.85
C GLU A 144 -30.53 21.06 9.87
N ASN A 145 -31.22 20.10 9.26
CA ASN A 145 -30.73 18.72 9.11
C ASN A 145 -29.43 18.71 8.30
N TYR A 146 -29.35 19.50 7.23
CA TYR A 146 -28.11 19.63 6.46
C TYR A 146 -26.97 20.24 7.29
N ARG A 147 -27.24 21.25 8.12
CA ARG A 147 -26.25 21.85 9.03
C ARG A 147 -25.75 20.83 10.04
N LYS A 148 -26.65 20.03 10.63
CA LYS A 148 -26.30 18.94 11.54
C LYS A 148 -25.38 17.93 10.86
N LEU A 149 -25.74 17.46 9.66
CA LEU A 149 -24.91 16.55 8.86
C LEU A 149 -23.52 17.13 8.54
N CYS A 150 -23.43 18.43 8.24
CA CYS A 150 -22.15 19.11 8.02
C CYS A 150 -21.28 19.15 9.29
N ARG A 151 -21.89 19.37 10.46
CA ARG A 151 -21.20 19.35 11.76
C ARG A 151 -20.72 17.94 12.10
N GLU A 152 -21.57 16.92 11.96
CA GLU A 152 -21.22 15.52 12.20
C GLU A 152 -20.08 15.05 11.30
N ARG A 153 -20.11 15.44 10.02
CA ARG A 153 -19.03 15.16 9.08
C ARG A 153 -17.71 15.80 9.54
N THR A 154 -17.76 17.07 9.94
CA THR A 154 -16.60 17.79 10.45
C THR A 154 -16.05 17.12 11.70
N GLN A 155 -16.91 16.78 12.66
CA GLN A 155 -16.55 16.06 13.88
C GLN A 155 -15.92 14.70 13.57
N LYS A 156 -16.52 13.92 12.66
CA LYS A 156 -16.00 12.62 12.24
C LYS A 156 -14.61 12.72 11.63
N TYR A 157 -14.34 13.75 10.83
CA TYR A 157 -13.00 13.97 10.24
C TYR A 157 -12.01 14.65 11.20
N MET A 158 -12.49 15.42 12.18
CA MET A 158 -11.66 16.02 13.23
C MET A 158 -11.24 15.01 14.31
N THR A 159 -11.97 13.91 14.48
CA THR A 159 -11.55 12.80 15.33
C THR A 159 -10.29 12.17 14.75
N ARG A 160 -9.13 12.43 15.38
CA ARG A 160 -7.89 11.73 15.03
C ARG A 160 -8.03 10.26 15.39
N ASN A 161 -8.04 9.39 14.38
CA ASN A 161 -7.96 7.94 14.57
C ASN A 161 -6.60 7.49 15.13
N ARG A 162 -5.59 8.37 15.11
CA ARG A 162 -4.27 8.13 15.67
C ARG A 162 -4.15 8.83 17.03
N GLN A 163 -4.01 8.04 18.08
CA GLN A 163 -3.66 8.54 19.41
C GLN A 163 -2.14 8.57 19.57
N ILE A 164 -1.60 9.69 20.04
CA ILE A 164 -0.23 9.77 20.50
C ILE A 164 -0.25 9.21 21.92
N GLN A 165 0.42 8.07 22.14
CA GLN A 165 0.65 7.56 23.48
C GLN A 165 1.94 8.19 24.00
N VAL A 166 1.84 8.93 25.09
CA VAL A 166 3.01 9.42 25.82
C VAL A 166 3.58 8.23 26.59
N ILE A 167 4.86 7.94 26.38
CA ILE A 167 5.55 6.89 27.12
C ILE A 167 5.86 7.46 28.51
N ASP A 168 5.17 6.96 29.53
CA ASP A 168 5.28 7.43 30.92
C ASP A 168 6.68 7.17 31.50
N ASN A 169 7.36 6.13 31.01
CA ASN A 169 8.70 5.75 31.45
C ASN A 169 9.80 6.37 30.57
N ASP A 170 9.97 7.69 30.63
CA ASP A 170 11.04 8.46 29.94
C ASP A 170 12.43 8.30 30.60
N ASN A 171 12.66 7.16 31.24
CA ASN A 171 13.98 6.80 31.69
C ASN A 171 14.80 6.49 30.43
N GLY A 172 15.68 7.43 30.05
CA GLY A 172 16.47 7.44 28.81
C GLY A 172 17.33 6.20 28.50
N ALA A 173 17.23 5.13 29.30
CA ALA A 173 17.69 3.80 28.98
C ALA A 173 16.96 3.17 27.77
N HIS A 174 15.66 3.43 27.58
CA HIS A 174 14.88 2.88 26.45
C HIS A 174 14.90 3.76 25.18
N MET A 175 15.31 5.03 25.33
CA MET A 175 15.35 6.01 24.25
C MET A 175 16.73 6.14 23.60
N ARG A 176 17.73 5.43 24.10
CA ARG A 176 19.06 5.36 23.48
C ARG A 176 19.07 4.24 22.45
N PRO A 177 19.51 4.49 21.20
CA PRO A 177 19.74 3.42 20.25
C PRO A 177 20.75 2.45 20.86
N MET A 178 20.37 1.17 20.94
CA MET A 178 21.25 0.12 21.45
C MET A 178 22.55 0.11 20.62
N PRO A 179 23.72 0.29 21.25
CA PRO A 179 24.99 0.19 20.55
C PRO A 179 25.10 -1.20 19.90
N GLY A 180 25.18 -1.25 18.57
CA GLY A 180 25.36 -2.48 17.79
C GLY A 180 24.18 -2.96 16.93
N MET A 181 23.02 -2.28 16.94
CA MET A 181 21.85 -2.70 16.13
C MET A 181 21.64 -1.86 14.86
N MET A 182 22.71 -1.63 14.10
CA MET A 182 22.62 -1.13 12.72
C MET A 182 22.45 -2.35 11.80
N GLY A 183 21.21 -2.80 11.53
CA GLY A 183 21.04 -3.86 10.51
C GLY A 183 19.75 -4.67 10.40
N PHE A 184 18.67 -4.40 11.14
CA PHE A 184 17.45 -5.23 11.03
C PHE A 184 16.22 -4.45 10.58
N ALA A 185 16.21 -4.11 9.28
CA ALA A 185 14.98 -3.87 8.53
C ALA A 185 15.19 -4.26 7.06
N VAL A 186 15.27 -5.57 6.79
CA VAL A 186 14.93 -6.12 5.48
C VAL A 186 13.99 -7.31 5.72
N SER A 187 12.79 -7.18 5.20
CA SER A 187 11.69 -8.14 5.23
C SER A 187 11.88 -9.26 4.20
N ALA A 188 12.03 -10.52 4.65
CA ALA A 188 11.73 -11.75 3.89
C ALA A 188 11.78 -13.00 4.83
N PRO A 189 11.10 -14.12 4.49
CA PRO A 189 10.44 -14.99 5.45
C PRO A 189 11.30 -16.16 5.97
N SER A 190 10.92 -16.60 7.17
CA SER A 190 11.18 -17.87 7.85
C SER A 190 12.10 -18.89 7.15
N ASP A 191 13.24 -19.19 7.77
CA ASP A 191 13.49 -20.56 8.20
C ASP A 191 14.64 -20.70 9.21
N LYS A 192 14.33 -21.47 10.26
CA LYS A 192 15.25 -22.26 11.11
C LYS A 192 16.07 -21.53 12.19
N LYS A 193 15.58 -21.75 13.42
CA LYS A 193 16.29 -21.92 14.70
C LYS A 193 17.55 -21.07 14.90
N LYS A 194 17.42 -19.99 15.67
CA LYS A 194 18.51 -19.47 16.49
C LYS A 194 18.08 -19.50 17.95
N THR A 195 18.63 -20.46 18.68
CA THR A 195 18.70 -20.48 20.14
C THR A 195 19.46 -19.23 20.62
N PRO A 196 19.05 -18.57 21.71
CA PRO A 196 19.73 -17.39 22.20
C PRO A 196 21.06 -17.82 22.83
N THR A 197 22.17 -17.53 22.14
CA THR A 197 23.51 -17.65 22.70
C THR A 197 23.67 -16.52 23.73
N LYS A 198 23.36 -16.83 25.00
CA LYS A 198 23.83 -16.04 26.14
C LYS A 198 25.35 -15.97 26.03
N SER A 199 25.88 -14.79 25.78
CA SER A 199 27.29 -14.47 26.01
C SER A 199 27.51 -14.53 27.53
N SER A 200 27.84 -15.72 28.04
CA SER A 200 28.41 -15.83 29.37
C SER A 200 29.87 -15.39 29.27
N ASP A 201 30.15 -14.17 29.72
CA ASP A 201 31.48 -13.77 30.18
C ASP A 201 31.87 -14.66 31.37
N MET A 202 32.30 -15.88 31.07
CA MET A 202 32.99 -16.73 32.04
C MET A 202 34.47 -16.38 31.93
N LYS A 203 35.03 -15.85 33.02
CA LYS A 203 36.47 -15.83 33.24
C LYS A 203 37.01 -17.25 32.98
N ARG A 204 37.60 -17.45 31.80
CA ARG A 204 38.21 -18.72 31.38
C ARG A 204 39.49 -18.91 32.19
N THR A 205 39.40 -19.67 33.27
CA THR A 205 40.58 -20.11 34.02
C THR A 205 41.41 -21.02 33.12
N ARG A 206 42.70 -20.68 32.95
CA ARG A 206 43.65 -21.53 32.22
C ARG A 206 43.74 -22.86 32.95
N ARG A 207 43.52 -23.97 32.25
CA ARG A 207 43.76 -25.31 32.83
C ARG A 207 45.24 -25.56 33.02
N ASP A 208 45.56 -26.49 33.91
CA ASP A 208 46.94 -26.94 34.08
C ASP A 208 47.45 -27.55 32.76
N ARG A 209 48.75 -27.36 32.51
CA ARG A 209 49.36 -27.78 31.25
C ARG A 209 49.29 -29.29 31.07
N GLY A 210 49.57 -30.09 32.11
CA GLY A 210 49.57 -31.56 32.02
C GLY A 210 48.18 -32.12 31.69
N GLU A 211 47.13 -31.59 32.34
CA GLU A 211 45.74 -31.99 32.07
C GLU A 211 45.31 -31.65 30.63
N MET A 212 45.80 -30.53 30.10
CA MET A 212 45.45 -30.09 28.75
C MET A 212 46.10 -30.95 27.67
N GLU A 213 47.30 -31.49 27.93
CA GLU A 213 47.97 -32.44 27.04
C GLU A 213 47.18 -33.76 26.94
N GLU A 214 46.69 -34.29 28.06
CA GLU A 214 45.84 -35.50 28.08
C GLU A 214 44.53 -35.31 27.30
N ILE A 215 43.86 -34.16 27.49
CA ILE A 215 42.64 -33.81 26.74
C ILE A 215 42.93 -33.72 25.23
N MET A 216 44.08 -33.15 24.85
CA MET A 216 44.48 -33.07 23.44
C MET A 216 44.64 -34.46 22.84
N PHE A 217 45.35 -35.37 23.50
CA PHE A 217 45.50 -36.75 23.01
C PHE A 217 44.15 -37.43 22.79
N LYS A 218 43.22 -37.30 23.76
CA LYS A 218 41.85 -37.83 23.62
C LYS A 218 41.06 -37.22 22.46
N LEU A 219 41.24 -35.92 22.19
CA LEU A 219 40.60 -35.27 21.04
C LEU A 219 41.15 -35.81 19.71
N PHE A 220 42.46 -36.00 19.62
CA PHE A 220 43.11 -36.52 18.42
C PHE A 220 42.87 -38.03 18.18
N GLU A 221 42.50 -38.80 19.21
CA GLU A 221 41.95 -40.16 19.04
C GLU A 221 40.60 -40.14 18.31
N ARG A 222 39.77 -39.12 18.55
CA ARG A 222 38.44 -39.01 17.90
C ARG A 222 38.54 -38.66 16.41
N GLN A 223 39.49 -37.82 16.04
CA GLN A 223 39.82 -37.54 14.64
C GLN A 223 41.28 -37.08 14.50
N PRO A 224 41.98 -37.47 13.43
CA PRO A 224 43.42 -37.23 13.30
C PRO A 224 43.80 -35.76 13.05
N ASN A 225 42.85 -34.94 12.60
CA ASN A 225 43.08 -33.55 12.21
C ASN A 225 42.03 -32.64 12.86
N TRP A 226 42.49 -31.57 13.50
CA TRP A 226 41.63 -30.60 14.18
C TRP A 226 41.94 -29.17 13.75
N THR A 227 40.93 -28.32 13.56
CA THR A 227 41.14 -26.88 13.36
C THR A 227 41.28 -26.14 14.69
N LEU A 228 42.01 -25.02 14.71
CA LEU A 228 42.18 -24.21 15.92
C LEU A 228 40.84 -23.75 16.51
N LYS A 229 39.87 -23.39 15.66
CA LYS A 229 38.54 -22.95 16.11
C LYS A 229 37.79 -24.06 16.83
N GLN A 230 37.87 -25.29 16.33
CA GLN A 230 37.23 -26.44 16.96
C GLN A 230 37.89 -26.77 18.30
N LEU A 231 39.22 -26.70 18.40
CA LEU A 231 39.93 -26.92 19.66
C LEU A 231 39.57 -25.86 20.72
N ILE A 232 39.42 -24.59 20.33
CA ILE A 232 38.95 -23.52 21.23
C ILE A 232 37.54 -23.83 21.76
N GLN A 233 36.66 -24.32 20.89
CA GLN A 233 35.27 -24.61 21.26
C GLN A 233 35.15 -25.87 22.14
N GLU A 234 35.91 -26.93 21.85
CA GLU A 234 35.85 -28.19 22.60
C GLU A 234 36.53 -28.09 23.97
N THR A 235 37.56 -27.26 24.09
CA THR A 235 38.38 -27.16 25.32
C THR A 235 38.04 -25.94 26.18
N ASP A 236 37.29 -24.99 25.61
CA ASP A 236 36.98 -23.68 26.19
C ASP A 236 38.22 -22.90 26.69
N GLN A 237 39.41 -23.20 26.13
CA GLN A 237 40.66 -22.54 26.49
C GLN A 237 40.95 -21.32 25.59
N PRO A 238 41.65 -20.29 26.10
CA PRO A 238 42.02 -19.13 25.29
C PRO A 238 42.97 -19.53 24.15
N GLU A 239 42.77 -18.91 22.99
CA GLU A 239 43.49 -19.22 21.74
C GLU A 239 45.02 -19.22 21.92
N GLN A 240 45.55 -18.25 22.66
CA GLN A 240 46.99 -18.13 22.87
C GLN A 240 47.57 -19.32 23.65
N PHE A 241 46.86 -19.79 24.67
CA PHE A 241 47.29 -20.94 25.48
C PHE A 241 47.27 -22.24 24.67
N LEU A 242 46.24 -22.42 23.84
CA LEU A 242 46.16 -23.57 22.94
C LEU A 242 47.29 -23.55 21.90
N LYS A 243 47.65 -22.38 21.36
CA LYS A 243 48.78 -22.27 20.42
C LYS A 243 50.11 -22.67 21.05
N ASP A 244 50.34 -22.34 22.32
CA ASP A 244 51.56 -22.72 23.04
C ASP A 244 51.64 -24.24 23.19
N ILE A 245 50.53 -24.90 23.56
CA ILE A 245 50.46 -26.38 23.69
C ILE A 245 50.58 -27.07 22.32
N LEU A 246 49.88 -26.55 21.30
CA LEU A 246 49.91 -27.09 19.95
C LEU A 246 51.29 -26.96 19.30
N LYS A 247 52.06 -25.93 19.63
CA LYS A 247 53.45 -25.78 19.16
C LYS A 247 54.35 -26.92 19.67
N ASP A 248 54.08 -27.40 20.88
CA ASP A 248 54.90 -28.42 21.52
C ASP A 248 54.47 -29.83 21.06
N LEU A 249 53.17 -30.09 20.94
CA LEU A 249 52.63 -31.44 20.66
C LEU A 249 52.26 -31.72 19.18
N CYS A 250 51.93 -30.69 18.40
CA CYS A 250 51.33 -30.85 17.07
C CYS A 250 52.20 -30.27 15.93
N VAL A 251 51.88 -30.69 14.71
CA VAL A 251 52.35 -30.13 13.44
C VAL A 251 51.18 -29.40 12.78
N TYR A 252 51.43 -28.21 12.27
CA TYR A 252 50.43 -27.44 11.53
C TYR A 252 50.50 -27.76 10.03
N ASN A 253 49.40 -28.26 9.47
CA ASN A 253 49.28 -28.57 8.06
C ASN A 253 49.02 -27.30 7.25
N ASN A 254 50.03 -26.83 6.52
CA ASN A 254 49.97 -25.59 5.75
C ASN A 254 49.59 -25.79 4.27
N LYS A 255 49.46 -27.04 3.79
CA LYS A 255 49.18 -27.38 2.38
C LYS A 255 48.31 -28.62 2.26
N GLY A 256 47.63 -28.78 1.13
CA GLY A 256 46.79 -29.95 0.81
C GLY A 256 45.35 -29.87 1.33
N SER A 257 44.60 -30.97 1.25
CA SER A 257 43.19 -31.04 1.68
C SER A 257 42.99 -30.76 3.17
N ASN A 258 44.03 -30.97 3.99
CA ASN A 258 44.03 -30.76 5.43
C ASN A 258 44.66 -29.40 5.82
N GLN A 259 44.78 -28.46 4.88
CA GLN A 259 45.30 -27.13 5.16
C GLN A 259 44.51 -26.45 6.28
N GLY A 260 45.22 -25.87 7.24
CA GLY A 260 44.60 -25.17 8.37
C GLY A 260 44.27 -26.05 9.57
N THR A 261 44.67 -27.33 9.55
CA THR A 261 44.49 -28.27 10.66
C THR A 261 45.80 -28.53 11.39
N TYR A 262 45.68 -28.96 12.64
CA TYR A 262 46.76 -29.49 13.46
C TYR A 262 46.64 -31.01 13.48
N GLU A 263 47.78 -31.68 13.52
CA GLU A 263 47.91 -33.13 13.73
C GLU A 263 48.99 -33.38 14.78
N LEU A 264 48.84 -34.43 15.59
CA LEU A 264 49.89 -34.78 16.56
C LEU A 264 51.19 -35.12 15.83
N LYS A 265 52.33 -34.73 16.42
CA LYS A 265 53.64 -35.17 15.92
C LYS A 265 53.67 -36.70 15.84
N PRO A 266 54.33 -37.28 14.81
CA PRO A 266 54.37 -38.73 14.62
C PRO A 266 55.00 -39.48 15.81
N GLU A 267 55.84 -38.80 16.59
CA GLU A 267 56.44 -39.29 17.84
C GLU A 267 55.40 -39.59 18.93
N TYR A 268 54.31 -38.83 19.00
CA TYR A 268 53.22 -39.03 19.97
C TYR A 268 52.04 -39.85 19.42
N ARG A 269 52.09 -40.25 18.14
CA ARG A 269 51.04 -41.06 17.50
C ARG A 269 51.11 -42.53 17.93
N ARG A 270 52.16 -42.94 18.66
CA ARG A 270 52.40 -44.29 19.16
C ARG A 270 52.97 -44.25 20.58
N SER A 271 52.09 -44.10 21.56
CA SER A 271 52.36 -44.44 22.95
C SER A 271 51.07 -44.85 23.67
N ASN A 272 50.31 -45.76 23.06
CA ASN A 272 49.30 -46.58 23.73
C ASN A 272 49.64 -48.05 23.47
N GLU A 273 50.70 -48.54 24.12
CA GLU A 273 51.03 -49.94 24.49
C GLU A 273 52.48 -49.89 25.04
N ASP A 274 52.80 -50.30 26.27
CA ASP A 274 52.39 -51.55 26.90
C ASP A 274 51.99 -51.43 28.40
N PRO A 275 51.03 -52.26 28.86
CA PRO A 275 50.95 -52.69 30.25
C PRO A 275 52.00 -53.79 30.48
N THR A 276 52.88 -53.66 31.47
CA THR A 276 53.68 -54.81 31.92
C THR A 276 54.11 -54.69 33.37
N SER A 277 53.58 -55.64 34.16
CA SER A 277 53.97 -56.14 35.49
C SER A 277 53.90 -55.23 36.70
#